data_AF-A0A0F7PII2-F1
#
_entry.id   AF-A0A0F7PII2-F1
#
_cell.length_a   1.000
_cell.length_b   1.000
_cell.length_c   1.000
_cell.angle_alpha   90.00
_cell.angle_beta   90.00
_cell.angle_gamma   90.00
#
_symmetry.space_group_name_H-M   'P 1'
#
loop_
_entity.id
_entity.type
_entity.pdbx_description
1 polymer ?
#
loop_
_entity_poly.entity_id
_entity_poly.type
_entity_poly.pdbx_seq_one_letter_code
_entity_poly.pdbx_strand_id
1 'polypeptide(L)'
;MSIPLKHHFVPSFFLERWAAHDGNLIQFSRPFGPELKSKPVHPNATAFELRLYSIGGLPDDLAQEVETEFFSLVDYQAAEALQRLEKGETLEGKPRSAWAKFLFTLMTRMPSDIRQYKLISDQLAERILPKFRIFYDEYMQASETRDFDELVNQVAANFTNRSILKMRSIMNNRHHIDAISAFEWKVIDTSSARHELLTSDRPIIHTNVFGHAHSHIVLPIGPNKVFLAAKDKIS
;
A
#
# COMPACT_ATOMS: atom_id res chain seq x y z
N MET A 1 -0.89 1.46 25.75
CA MET A 1 -1.22 0.66 24.54
C MET A 1 0.08 0.12 23.97
N SER A 2 0.13 -1.13 23.52
CA SER A 2 1.33 -1.67 22.86
C SER A 2 1.46 -1.09 21.46
N ILE A 3 2.69 -0.74 21.06
CA ILE A 3 3.00 -0.23 19.73
C ILE A 3 2.74 -1.34 18.70
N PRO A 4 1.93 -1.11 17.64
CA PRO A 4 1.61 -2.15 16.67
C PRO A 4 2.86 -2.47 15.83
N LEU A 5 3.40 -3.68 16.00
CA LEU A 5 4.57 -4.14 15.26
C LEU A 5 4.22 -4.88 13.97
N LYS A 6 2.99 -5.39 13.85
CA LYS A 6 2.50 -6.04 12.63
C LYS A 6 1.97 -4.97 11.70
N HIS A 7 2.59 -4.84 10.54
CA HIS A 7 2.16 -3.90 9.53
C HIS A 7 1.51 -4.68 8.39
N HIS A 8 0.19 -4.56 8.27
CA HIS A 8 -0.58 -5.32 7.30
C HIS A 8 -0.46 -4.68 5.92
N PHE A 9 -0.10 -5.48 4.91
CA PHE A 9 -0.06 -5.04 3.51
C PHE A 9 -1.35 -5.38 2.77
N VAL A 10 -2.06 -6.44 3.21
CA VAL A 10 -3.49 -6.62 2.95
C VAL A 10 -4.21 -6.53 4.31
N PRO A 11 -5.14 -5.58 4.48
CA PRO A 11 -5.68 -5.27 5.79
C PRO A 11 -6.76 -6.26 6.19
N SER A 12 -6.91 -6.44 7.49
CA SER A 12 -7.80 -7.46 8.06
C SER A 12 -9.27 -7.25 7.67
N PHE A 13 -9.75 -6.00 7.65
CA PHE A 13 -11.14 -5.70 7.26
C PHE A 13 -11.46 -6.23 5.86
N PHE A 14 -10.47 -6.24 4.95
CA PHE A 14 -10.62 -6.74 3.60
C PHE A 14 -10.61 -8.28 3.60
N LEU A 15 -9.64 -8.89 4.30
CA LEU A 15 -9.51 -10.34 4.41
C LEU A 15 -10.70 -11.02 5.11
N GLU A 16 -11.37 -10.32 6.02
CA GLU A 16 -12.58 -10.80 6.70
C GLU A 16 -13.69 -11.23 5.75
N ARG A 17 -13.70 -10.76 4.50
CA ARG A 17 -14.70 -11.18 3.50
C ARG A 17 -14.55 -12.64 3.09
N TRP A 18 -13.37 -13.24 3.30
CA TRP A 18 -13.09 -14.66 3.06
C TRP A 18 -13.10 -15.49 4.35
N ALA A 19 -13.39 -14.88 5.50
CA ALA A 19 -13.50 -15.62 6.75
C ALA A 19 -14.80 -16.44 6.77
N ALA A 20 -14.70 -17.69 7.17
CA ALA A 20 -15.85 -18.54 7.46
C ALA A 20 -16.51 -18.13 8.79
N HIS A 21 -17.57 -18.85 9.19
CA HIS A 21 -18.32 -18.57 10.42
C HIS A 21 -17.46 -18.64 11.70
N ASP A 22 -16.35 -19.36 11.68
CA ASP A 22 -15.39 -19.45 12.79
C ASP A 22 -14.41 -18.28 12.84
N GLY A 23 -14.52 -17.31 11.92
CA GLY A 23 -13.64 -16.15 11.82
C GLY A 23 -12.30 -16.43 11.15
N ASN A 24 -12.05 -17.64 10.65
CA ASN A 24 -10.82 -17.99 9.94
C ASN A 24 -11.02 -18.03 8.43
N LEU A 25 -9.98 -17.68 7.68
CA LEU A 25 -9.86 -17.92 6.25
C LEU A 25 -8.86 -19.05 5.99
N ILE A 26 -8.94 -19.70 4.84
CA ILE A 26 -7.93 -20.68 4.41
C ILE A 26 -6.80 -19.96 3.68
N GLN A 27 -5.61 -19.94 4.29
CA GLN A 27 -4.40 -19.48 3.61
C GLN A 27 -3.78 -20.63 2.84
N PHE A 28 -3.53 -20.39 1.55
CA PHE A 28 -2.72 -21.25 0.71
C PHE A 28 -1.31 -20.65 0.55
N SER A 29 -0.27 -21.47 0.71
CA SER A 29 1.12 -21.01 0.58
C SER A 29 2.06 -22.13 0.12
N ARG A 30 3.22 -21.75 -0.42
CA ARG A 30 4.30 -22.67 -0.84
C ARG A 30 5.64 -22.27 -0.20
N PRO A 31 5.78 -22.37 1.14
CA PRO A 31 6.93 -21.81 1.85
C PRO A 31 8.25 -22.56 1.64
N PHE A 32 8.20 -23.86 1.31
CA PHE A 32 9.38 -24.75 1.23
C PHE A 32 9.43 -25.57 -0.06
N GLY A 33 9.11 -24.95 -1.21
CA GLY A 33 9.15 -25.62 -2.52
C GLY A 33 7.77 -25.76 -3.18
N PRO A 34 7.56 -26.77 -4.04
CA PRO A 34 6.37 -26.83 -4.89
C PRO A 34 5.09 -27.27 -4.15
N GLU A 35 5.22 -27.86 -2.96
CA GLU A 35 4.10 -28.38 -2.18
C GLU A 35 3.20 -27.24 -1.69
N LEU A 36 1.91 -27.34 -2.03
CA LEU A 36 0.88 -26.42 -1.57
C LEU A 36 0.47 -26.77 -0.13
N LYS A 37 0.63 -25.84 0.79
CA LYS A 37 0.17 -25.95 2.17
C LYS A 37 -1.07 -25.08 2.37
N SER A 38 -2.11 -25.65 2.96
CA SER A 38 -3.33 -24.95 3.38
C SER A 38 -3.45 -24.94 4.89
N LYS A 39 -3.81 -23.80 5.49
CA LYS A 39 -4.12 -23.73 6.92
C LYS A 39 -5.22 -22.71 7.21
N PRO A 40 -6.11 -22.98 8.19
CA PRO A 40 -7.01 -21.95 8.72
C PRO A 40 -6.19 -20.90 9.46
N VAL A 41 -6.45 -19.62 9.19
CA VAL A 41 -5.82 -18.48 9.86
C VAL A 41 -6.83 -17.37 10.08
N HIS A 42 -6.73 -16.70 11.23
CA HIS A 42 -7.47 -15.47 11.45
C HIS A 42 -6.93 -14.36 10.50
N PRO A 43 -7.78 -13.45 9.97
CA PRO A 43 -7.36 -12.33 9.12
C PRO A 43 -6.15 -11.55 9.68
N ASN A 44 -6.18 -11.18 10.97
CA ASN A 44 -5.06 -10.51 11.67
C ASN A 44 -3.75 -11.35 11.78
N ALA A 45 -3.78 -12.64 11.47
CA ALA A 45 -2.64 -13.55 11.59
C ALA A 45 -1.92 -13.80 10.26
N THR A 46 -2.31 -13.10 9.18
CA THR A 46 -1.68 -13.21 7.86
C THR A 46 -1.53 -11.84 7.19
N ALA A 47 -0.88 -11.81 6.02
CA ALA A 47 -0.67 -10.63 5.18
C ALA A 47 -0.05 -9.41 5.90
N PHE A 48 0.88 -9.67 6.82
CA PHE A 48 1.67 -8.66 7.49
C PHE A 48 3.16 -9.01 7.44
N GLU A 49 4.01 -7.99 7.54
CA GLU A 49 5.41 -8.13 7.94
C GLU A 49 5.65 -7.29 9.20
N LEU A 50 6.60 -7.70 10.03
CA LEU A 50 6.95 -6.92 11.21
C LEU A 50 7.67 -5.63 10.78
N ARG A 51 7.20 -4.48 11.28
CA ARG A 51 7.84 -3.17 11.06
C ARG A 51 8.05 -2.82 9.58
N LEU A 52 7.20 -3.31 8.68
CA LEU A 52 7.38 -3.15 7.23
C LEU A 52 7.54 -1.68 6.81
N TYR A 53 6.70 -0.82 7.40
CA TYR A 53 6.63 0.62 7.17
C TYR A 53 7.33 1.44 8.26
N SER A 54 8.19 0.82 9.08
CA SER A 54 8.86 1.57 10.14
C SER A 54 9.84 2.58 9.54
N ILE A 55 9.84 3.79 10.09
CA ILE A 55 10.81 4.84 9.74
C ILE A 55 12.10 4.56 10.51
N GLY A 56 13.21 4.38 9.79
CA GLY A 56 14.50 4.08 10.40
C GLY A 56 15.05 5.28 11.19
N GLY A 57 15.87 5.01 12.20
CA GLY A 57 16.54 6.06 12.99
C GLY A 57 15.62 6.86 13.92
N LEU A 58 14.37 6.43 14.12
CA LEU A 58 13.43 7.02 15.06
C LEU A 58 13.17 6.11 16.27
N PRO A 59 12.79 6.68 17.43
CA PRO A 59 12.21 5.93 18.55
C PRO A 59 10.98 5.12 18.11
N ASP A 60 10.70 4.01 18.79
CA ASP A 60 9.69 3.02 18.37
C ASP A 60 8.28 3.60 18.18
N ASP A 61 7.88 4.58 18.99
CA ASP A 61 6.58 5.27 18.90
C ASP A 61 6.46 6.10 17.62
N LEU A 62 7.50 6.87 17.29
CA LEU A 62 7.56 7.66 16.06
C LEU A 62 7.85 6.80 14.82
N ALA A 63 8.57 5.69 14.99
CA ALA A 63 8.93 4.81 13.89
C ALA A 63 7.70 4.16 13.25
N GLN A 64 6.62 3.91 14.01
CA GLN A 64 5.40 3.31 13.48
C GLN A 64 4.33 4.31 12.99
N GLU A 65 4.63 5.61 12.95
CA GLU A 65 3.65 6.67 12.57
C GLU A 65 2.95 6.38 11.24
N VAL A 66 3.65 5.78 10.27
CA VAL A 66 3.08 5.47 8.96
C VAL A 66 1.98 4.39 9.06
N GLU A 67 2.15 3.42 9.95
CA GLU A 67 1.10 2.43 10.22
C GLU A 67 -0.04 3.03 11.05
N THR A 68 0.30 3.71 12.15
CA THR A 68 -0.68 4.18 13.15
C THR A 68 -1.50 5.38 12.68
N GLU A 69 -0.90 6.33 11.98
CA GLU A 69 -1.56 7.57 11.58
C GLU A 69 -2.05 7.54 10.13
N PHE A 70 -1.29 6.91 9.23
CA PHE A 70 -1.62 6.91 7.80
C PHE A 70 -2.42 5.69 7.38
N PHE A 71 -1.89 4.47 7.52
CA PHE A 71 -2.60 3.27 7.06
C PHE A 71 -3.85 2.97 7.87
N SER A 72 -3.80 3.13 9.20
CA SER A 72 -4.99 2.96 10.05
C SER A 72 -6.16 3.85 9.62
N LEU A 73 -5.90 5.13 9.27
CA LEU A 73 -6.93 6.03 8.77
C LEU A 73 -7.42 5.63 7.37
N VAL A 74 -6.52 5.25 6.47
CA VAL A 74 -6.87 4.79 5.11
C VAL A 74 -7.77 3.55 5.18
N ASP A 75 -7.36 2.55 5.96
CA ASP A 75 -8.05 1.28 6.07
C ASP A 75 -9.39 1.43 6.81
N TYR A 76 -9.49 2.31 7.81
CA TYR A 76 -10.77 2.68 8.45
C TYR A 76 -11.77 3.24 7.44
N GLN A 77 -11.37 4.24 6.66
CA GLN A 77 -12.26 4.87 5.68
C GLN A 77 -12.61 3.92 4.52
N ALA A 78 -11.69 3.05 4.15
CA ALA A 78 -11.90 2.04 3.12
C ALA A 78 -12.88 0.95 3.58
N ALA A 79 -12.84 0.57 4.85
CA ALA A 79 -13.79 -0.39 5.42
C ALA A 79 -15.23 0.14 5.33
N GLU A 80 -15.45 1.42 5.67
CA GLU A 80 -16.75 2.06 5.51
C GLU A 80 -17.21 2.11 4.04
N ALA A 81 -16.29 2.47 3.14
CA ALA A 81 -16.59 2.53 1.70
C ALA A 81 -16.93 1.14 1.12
N LEU A 82 -16.20 0.10 1.54
CA LEU A 82 -16.43 -1.27 1.11
C LEU A 82 -17.82 -1.77 1.52
N GLN A 83 -18.23 -1.53 2.77
CA GLN A 83 -19.57 -1.91 3.25
C GLN A 83 -20.70 -1.31 2.39
N ARG A 84 -20.51 -0.08 1.91
CA ARG A 84 -21.47 0.61 1.04
C ARG A 84 -21.47 0.03 -0.38
N LEU A 85 -20.29 -0.23 -0.94
CA LEU A 85 -20.16 -0.93 -2.23
C LEU A 85 -20.81 -2.32 -2.20
N GLU A 86 -20.63 -3.06 -1.11
CA GLU A 86 -21.22 -4.40 -0.93
C GLU A 86 -22.76 -4.37 -0.88
N LYS A 87 -23.35 -3.23 -0.45
CA LYS A 87 -24.80 -2.98 -0.45
C LYS A 87 -25.32 -2.47 -1.80
N GLY A 88 -24.46 -2.29 -2.80
CA GLY A 88 -24.82 -1.74 -4.10
C GLY A 88 -24.97 -0.22 -4.13
N GLU A 89 -24.47 0.49 -3.12
CA GLU A 89 -24.51 1.95 -3.10
C GLU A 89 -23.48 2.55 -4.08
N THR A 90 -23.87 3.64 -4.72
CA THR A 90 -22.92 4.46 -5.49
C THR A 90 -22.11 5.33 -4.52
N LEU A 91 -20.78 5.24 -4.61
CA LEU A 91 -19.89 6.08 -3.81
C LEU A 91 -19.67 7.43 -4.48
N GLU A 92 -19.85 8.49 -3.70
CA GLU A 92 -19.60 9.88 -4.08
C GLU A 92 -18.73 10.59 -3.02
N GLY A 93 -18.15 11.75 -3.38
CA GLY A 93 -17.43 12.61 -2.46
C GLY A 93 -16.32 11.90 -1.66
N LYS A 94 -16.35 12.05 -0.33
CA LYS A 94 -15.34 11.51 0.59
C LYS A 94 -15.21 9.97 0.52
N PRO A 95 -16.29 9.16 0.65
CA PRO A 95 -16.23 7.70 0.51
C PRO A 95 -15.59 7.24 -0.79
N ARG A 96 -15.89 7.94 -1.90
CA ARG A 96 -15.28 7.66 -3.20
C ARG A 96 -13.77 7.90 -3.18
N SER A 97 -13.35 9.08 -2.72
CA SER A 97 -11.92 9.38 -2.60
C SER A 97 -11.19 8.43 -1.64
N ALA A 98 -11.84 8.02 -0.54
CA ALA A 98 -11.30 7.05 0.41
C ALA A 98 -11.06 5.67 -0.23
N TRP A 99 -12.04 5.16 -0.98
CA TRP A 99 -11.89 3.91 -1.71
C TRP A 99 -10.79 4.00 -2.78
N ALA A 100 -10.74 5.09 -3.55
CA ALA A 100 -9.70 5.31 -4.54
C ALA A 100 -8.29 5.37 -3.92
N LYS A 101 -8.16 6.04 -2.76
CA LYS A 101 -6.92 6.07 -1.99
C LYS A 101 -6.52 4.69 -1.51
N PHE A 102 -7.46 3.90 -1.02
CA PHE A 102 -7.22 2.50 -0.64
C PHE A 102 -6.77 1.64 -1.81
N LEU A 103 -7.40 1.76 -2.98
CA LEU A 103 -6.95 1.06 -4.19
C LEU A 103 -5.51 1.45 -4.53
N PHE A 104 -5.18 2.74 -4.48
CA PHE A 104 -3.83 3.19 -4.76
C PHE A 104 -2.81 2.66 -3.76
N THR A 105 -3.08 2.76 -2.45
CA THR A 105 -2.17 2.23 -1.43
C THR A 105 -2.01 0.72 -1.55
N LEU A 106 -3.08 -0.02 -1.83
CA LEU A 106 -3.03 -1.47 -2.00
C LEU A 106 -2.20 -1.90 -3.23
N MET A 107 -2.07 -1.04 -4.25
CA MET A 107 -1.16 -1.30 -5.38
C MET A 107 0.32 -1.06 -5.06
N THR A 108 0.63 -0.24 -4.05
CA THR A 108 2.00 0.28 -3.82
C THR A 108 2.59 -0.07 -2.46
N ARG A 109 1.84 -0.76 -1.58
CA ARG A 109 2.29 -1.05 -0.20
C ARG A 109 2.80 -2.47 0.02
N MET A 110 2.98 -3.26 -1.04
CA MET A 110 3.40 -4.66 -0.87
C MET A 110 4.85 -4.76 -0.45
N PRO A 111 5.25 -5.80 0.30
CA PRO A 111 6.60 -5.86 0.83
C PRO A 111 7.70 -5.76 -0.24
N SER A 112 7.48 -6.31 -1.43
CA SER A 112 8.39 -6.13 -2.56
C SER A 112 8.44 -4.70 -3.09
N ASP A 113 7.31 -3.98 -3.13
CA ASP A 113 7.27 -2.56 -3.51
C ASP A 113 8.04 -1.71 -2.48
N ILE A 114 7.83 -1.96 -1.18
CA ILE A 114 8.54 -1.27 -0.10
C ILE A 114 10.04 -1.48 -0.18
N ARG A 115 10.48 -2.73 -0.35
CA ARG A 115 11.90 -3.08 -0.47
C ARG A 115 12.52 -2.48 -1.73
N GLN A 116 11.83 -2.55 -2.87
CA GLN A 116 12.29 -1.96 -4.12
C GLN A 116 12.40 -0.44 -4.02
N TYR A 117 11.44 0.22 -3.38
CA TYR A 117 11.48 1.67 -3.18
C TYR A 117 12.65 2.11 -2.29
N LYS A 118 12.94 1.36 -1.21
CA LYS A 118 14.13 1.59 -0.38
C LYS A 118 15.41 1.47 -1.21
N LEU A 119 15.54 0.40 -1.99
CA LEU A 119 16.69 0.19 -2.87
C LEU A 119 16.87 1.31 -3.90
N ILE A 120 15.79 1.74 -4.55
CA ILE A 120 15.83 2.87 -5.51
C ILE A 120 16.23 4.17 -4.79
N SER A 121 15.76 4.39 -3.57
CA SER A 121 16.10 5.56 -2.77
C SER A 121 17.60 5.59 -2.45
N ASP A 122 18.20 4.44 -2.14
CA ASP A 122 19.64 4.30 -1.87
C ASP A 122 20.45 4.64 -3.12
N GLN A 123 20.11 4.01 -4.25
CA GLN A 123 20.75 4.27 -5.54
C GLN A 123 20.60 5.73 -5.99
N LEU A 124 19.47 6.35 -5.69
CA LEU A 124 19.24 7.76 -5.99
C LEU A 124 20.13 8.65 -5.12
N ALA A 125 20.25 8.36 -3.82
CA ALA A 125 21.12 9.07 -2.91
C ALA A 125 22.58 9.00 -3.36
N GLU A 126 23.08 7.80 -3.71
CA GLU A 126 24.43 7.59 -4.24
C GLU A 126 24.72 8.43 -5.49
N ARG A 127 23.72 8.65 -6.35
CA ARG A 127 23.88 9.42 -7.59
C ARG A 127 23.73 10.94 -7.40
N ILE A 128 22.91 11.36 -6.45
CA ILE A 128 22.57 12.78 -6.27
C ILE A 128 23.46 13.43 -5.22
N LEU A 129 23.71 12.77 -4.07
CA LEU A 129 24.45 13.39 -2.96
C LEU A 129 25.83 13.92 -3.37
N PRO A 130 26.66 13.21 -4.16
CA PRO A 130 27.94 13.74 -4.62
C PRO A 130 27.83 15.03 -5.45
N LYS A 131 26.70 15.24 -6.14
CA LYS A 131 26.47 16.46 -6.95
C LYS A 131 26.28 17.71 -6.11
N PHE A 132 25.99 17.57 -4.82
CA PHE A 132 25.93 18.71 -3.89
C PHE A 132 27.31 19.21 -3.46
N ARG A 133 28.41 18.61 -3.92
CA ARG A 133 29.77 19.06 -3.60
C ARG A 133 29.99 20.54 -3.95
N ILE A 134 29.52 20.95 -5.14
CA ILE A 134 29.63 22.35 -5.60
C ILE A 134 28.92 23.28 -4.60
N PHE A 135 27.71 22.94 -4.17
CA PHE A 135 26.96 23.74 -3.21
C PHE A 135 27.63 23.77 -1.83
N TYR A 136 28.23 22.66 -1.39
CA TYR A 136 28.96 22.59 -0.13
C TYR A 136 30.18 23.52 -0.15
N ASP A 137 31.01 23.43 -1.19
CA ASP A 137 32.22 24.23 -1.35
C ASP A 137 31.89 25.73 -1.47
N GLU A 138 30.82 26.09 -2.20
CA GLU A 138 30.46 27.49 -2.44
C GLU A 138 29.74 28.18 -1.27
N TYR A 139 28.90 27.45 -0.52
CA TYR A 139 27.94 28.07 0.40
C TYR A 139 28.00 27.57 1.84
N MET A 140 28.57 26.39 2.11
CA MET A 140 28.48 25.74 3.42
C MET A 140 29.80 25.66 4.16
N GLN A 141 30.94 25.67 3.45
CA GLN A 141 32.27 25.39 4.02
C GLN A 141 32.63 26.29 5.22
N ALA A 142 32.19 27.56 5.22
CA ALA A 142 32.49 28.49 6.31
C ALA A 142 31.66 28.26 7.59
N SER A 143 30.51 27.60 7.49
CA SER A 143 29.56 27.41 8.60
C SER A 143 29.37 25.96 9.03
N GLU A 144 29.84 25.00 8.25
CA GLU A 144 29.72 23.57 8.50
C GLU A 144 31.04 23.01 9.04
N THR A 145 31.00 22.34 10.18
CA THR A 145 32.22 21.83 10.84
C THR A 145 32.60 20.43 10.37
N ARG A 146 31.66 19.69 9.78
CA ARG A 146 31.89 18.38 9.17
C ARG A 146 32.46 18.56 7.77
N ASP A 147 33.34 17.65 7.34
CA ASP A 147 33.72 17.62 5.94
C ASP A 147 32.56 17.12 5.05
N PHE A 148 32.71 17.24 3.73
CA PHE A 148 31.67 16.85 2.79
C PHE A 148 31.33 15.36 2.87
N ASP A 149 32.33 14.48 3.05
CA ASP A 149 32.12 13.03 3.05
C ASP A 149 31.40 12.59 4.33
N GLU A 150 31.75 13.19 5.48
CA GLU A 150 31.03 13.03 6.75
C GLU A 150 29.56 13.46 6.62
N LEU A 151 29.31 14.63 6.02
CA LEU A 151 27.96 15.13 5.80
C LEU A 151 27.16 14.22 4.86
N VAL A 152 27.76 13.80 3.73
CA VAL A 152 27.13 12.90 2.77
C VAL A 152 26.80 11.56 3.42
N ASN A 153 27.72 10.97 4.18
CA ASN A 153 27.48 9.70 4.88
C ASN A 153 26.33 9.81 5.88
N GLN A 154 26.27 10.91 6.63
CA GLN A 154 25.17 11.15 7.57
C GLN A 154 23.83 11.37 6.86
N VAL A 155 23.81 12.11 5.74
CA VAL A 155 22.59 12.33 4.96
C VAL A 155 22.15 11.03 4.30
N ALA A 156 23.06 10.27 3.69
CA ALA A 156 22.78 8.99 3.05
C ALA A 156 22.16 7.99 4.03
N ALA A 157 22.76 7.84 5.22
CA ALA A 157 22.23 6.95 6.27
C ALA A 157 20.79 7.32 6.69
N ASN A 158 20.44 8.61 6.65
CA ASN A 158 19.09 9.07 6.97
C ASN A 158 18.14 9.06 5.77
N PHE A 159 18.64 9.09 4.54
CA PHE A 159 17.86 9.17 3.32
C PHE A 159 16.98 7.93 3.15
N THR A 160 17.58 6.74 3.25
CA THR A 160 16.88 5.44 3.21
C THR A 160 15.87 5.33 4.34
N ASN A 161 16.30 5.69 5.54
CA ASN A 161 15.50 5.60 6.75
C ASN A 161 14.24 6.45 6.68
N ARG A 162 14.30 7.60 6.00
CA ARG A 162 13.18 8.52 5.77
C ARG A 162 12.44 8.29 4.45
N SER A 163 12.90 7.39 3.59
CA SER A 163 12.27 7.09 2.29
C SER A 163 10.79 6.71 2.42
N ILE A 164 10.41 6.01 3.50
CA ILE A 164 9.01 5.67 3.79
C ILE A 164 8.11 6.92 3.90
N LEU A 165 8.60 8.03 4.44
CA LEU A 165 7.82 9.28 4.50
C LEU A 165 7.56 9.85 3.11
N LYS A 166 8.53 9.74 2.20
CA LYS A 166 8.34 10.14 0.80
C LYS A 166 7.34 9.24 0.10
N MET A 167 7.39 7.93 0.36
CA MET A 167 6.42 6.97 -0.16
C MET A 167 5.01 7.26 0.37
N ARG A 168 4.85 7.59 1.67
CA ARG A 168 3.59 8.09 2.24
C ARG A 168 3.07 9.31 1.48
N SER A 169 3.95 10.26 1.16
CA SER A 169 3.58 11.44 0.37
C SER A 169 3.10 11.08 -1.04
N ILE A 170 3.75 10.12 -1.70
CA ILE A 170 3.32 9.61 -3.02
C ILE A 170 1.95 8.94 -2.92
N MET A 171 1.76 8.05 -1.94
CA MET A 171 0.49 7.37 -1.67
C MET A 171 -0.65 8.33 -1.32
N ASN A 172 -0.34 9.51 -0.79
CA ASN A 172 -1.31 10.55 -0.46
C ASN A 172 -1.47 11.62 -1.57
N ASN A 173 -0.83 11.43 -2.73
CA ASN A 173 -0.90 12.40 -3.81
C ASN A 173 -2.29 12.39 -4.46
N ARG A 174 -2.95 13.56 -4.43
CA ARG A 174 -4.30 13.75 -4.97
C ARG A 174 -4.41 13.38 -6.45
N HIS A 175 -3.38 13.60 -7.26
CA HIS A 175 -3.44 13.29 -8.68
C HIS A 175 -3.78 11.82 -8.95
N HIS A 176 -3.17 10.88 -8.22
CA HIS A 176 -3.45 9.45 -8.37
C HIS A 176 -4.84 9.07 -7.84
N ILE A 177 -5.22 9.66 -6.71
CA ILE A 177 -6.51 9.42 -6.05
C ILE A 177 -7.66 9.94 -6.93
N ASP A 178 -7.53 11.14 -7.47
CA ASP A 178 -8.52 11.78 -8.33
C ASP A 178 -8.64 11.03 -9.66
N ALA A 179 -7.52 10.55 -10.22
CA ALA A 179 -7.54 9.74 -11.44
C ALA A 179 -8.34 8.44 -11.27
N ILE A 180 -8.13 7.69 -10.18
CA ILE A 180 -8.89 6.46 -9.90
C ILE A 180 -10.35 6.79 -9.57
N SER A 181 -10.59 7.89 -8.84
CA SER A 181 -11.94 8.38 -8.52
C SER A 181 -12.73 8.78 -9.77
N ALA A 182 -12.07 9.10 -10.88
CA ALA A 182 -12.76 9.47 -12.12
C ALA A 182 -13.29 8.26 -12.92
N PHE A 183 -12.90 7.03 -12.60
CA PHE A 183 -13.36 5.83 -13.32
C PHE A 183 -14.84 5.54 -13.05
N GLU A 184 -15.54 4.92 -13.98
CA GLU A 184 -16.84 4.31 -13.69
C GLU A 184 -16.64 3.05 -12.84
N TRP A 185 -17.44 2.90 -11.79
CA TRP A 185 -17.30 1.80 -10.82
C TRP A 185 -18.55 0.94 -10.81
N LYS A 186 -18.36 -0.39 -10.78
CA LYS A 186 -19.42 -1.38 -10.66
C LYS A 186 -18.99 -2.50 -9.72
N VAL A 187 -19.93 -3.01 -8.93
CA VAL A 187 -19.76 -4.27 -8.20
C VAL A 187 -20.52 -5.34 -8.96
N ILE A 188 -19.82 -6.41 -9.34
CA ILE A 188 -20.38 -7.55 -10.05
C ILE A 188 -20.59 -8.67 -9.04
N ASP A 189 -21.81 -9.20 -8.99
CA ASP A 189 -22.14 -10.38 -8.21
C ASP A 189 -21.81 -11.65 -9.02
N THR A 190 -21.03 -12.54 -8.42
CA THR A 190 -20.59 -13.80 -9.03
C THR A 190 -21.13 -15.02 -8.28
N SER A 191 -22.19 -14.87 -7.48
CA SER A 191 -22.80 -15.98 -6.70
C SER A 191 -23.36 -17.10 -7.57
N SER A 192 -23.64 -16.83 -8.85
CA SER A 192 -24.04 -17.83 -9.84
C SER A 192 -22.88 -18.62 -10.44
N ALA A 193 -21.63 -18.23 -10.18
CA ALA A 193 -20.45 -18.92 -10.68
C ALA A 193 -20.24 -20.25 -9.95
N ARG A 194 -19.59 -21.21 -10.63
CA ARG A 194 -19.28 -22.54 -10.07
C ARG A 194 -18.27 -22.49 -8.92
N HIS A 195 -17.39 -21.49 -8.91
CA HIS A 195 -16.27 -21.39 -8.00
C HIS A 195 -16.21 -20.00 -7.37
N GLU A 196 -15.86 -19.95 -6.09
CA GLU A 196 -15.61 -18.71 -5.37
C GLU A 196 -14.30 -18.06 -5.81
N LEU A 197 -14.24 -16.75 -5.67
CA LEU A 197 -13.07 -15.92 -5.94
C LEU A 197 -12.05 -16.07 -4.82
N LEU A 198 -10.80 -16.24 -5.21
CA LEU A 198 -9.65 -16.17 -4.30
C LEU A 198 -9.08 -14.75 -4.30
N THR A 199 -8.45 -14.40 -3.19
CA THR A 199 -7.60 -13.20 -3.08
C THR A 199 -6.15 -13.60 -2.94
N SER A 200 -5.25 -12.61 -3.00
CA SER A 200 -3.82 -12.83 -2.83
C SER A 200 -3.14 -11.64 -2.16
N ASP A 201 -1.85 -11.79 -1.94
CA ASP A 201 -0.91 -10.76 -1.49
C ASP A 201 -0.87 -9.56 -2.45
N ARG A 202 -1.35 -9.71 -3.70
CA ARG A 202 -1.54 -8.63 -4.68
C ARG A 202 -2.95 -8.74 -5.28
N PRO A 203 -3.98 -8.29 -4.54
CA PRO A 203 -5.36 -8.60 -4.89
C PRO A 203 -5.90 -7.77 -6.06
N ILE A 204 -5.24 -6.65 -6.40
CA ILE A 204 -5.63 -5.79 -7.52
C ILE A 204 -5.01 -6.30 -8.82
N ILE A 205 -5.87 -6.60 -9.79
CA ILE A 205 -5.52 -6.81 -11.19
C ILE A 205 -5.82 -5.51 -11.93
N HIS A 206 -4.89 -5.05 -12.76
CA HIS A 206 -5.10 -3.79 -13.47
C HIS A 206 -4.36 -3.76 -14.80
N THR A 207 -4.82 -2.91 -15.72
CA THR A 207 -4.06 -2.53 -16.90
C THR A 207 -3.86 -1.03 -16.93
N ASN A 208 -2.63 -0.61 -17.19
CA ASN A 208 -2.30 0.79 -17.50
C ASN A 208 -2.97 1.81 -16.57
N VAL A 209 -2.83 1.70 -15.25
CA VAL A 209 -3.74 2.30 -14.23
C VAL A 209 -3.86 3.83 -14.25
N PHE A 210 -3.11 4.53 -15.11
CA PHE A 210 -3.14 5.98 -15.21
C PHE A 210 -3.01 6.42 -16.68
N GLY A 211 -3.85 7.37 -17.09
CA GLY A 211 -3.68 8.11 -18.35
C GLY A 211 -4.15 7.42 -19.64
N HIS A 212 -4.36 6.10 -19.64
CA HIS A 212 -4.75 5.36 -20.86
C HIS A 212 -6.27 5.22 -21.02
N ALA A 213 -6.76 5.06 -22.25
CA ALA A 213 -8.20 4.89 -22.53
C ALA A 213 -8.73 3.56 -21.98
N HIS A 214 -7.95 2.49 -22.12
CA HIS A 214 -8.36 1.13 -21.75
C HIS A 214 -7.94 0.73 -20.33
N SER A 215 -7.72 1.71 -19.45
CA SER A 215 -7.34 1.46 -18.06
C SER A 215 -8.49 0.83 -17.29
N HIS A 216 -8.21 -0.27 -16.60
CA HIS A 216 -9.16 -0.90 -15.69
C HIS A 216 -8.49 -1.42 -14.43
N ILE A 217 -9.28 -1.54 -13.37
CA ILE A 217 -8.95 -2.11 -12.08
C ILE A 217 -10.01 -3.16 -11.77
N VAL A 218 -9.57 -4.36 -11.44
CA VAL A 218 -10.39 -5.47 -10.97
C VAL A 218 -9.89 -5.89 -9.60
N LEU A 219 -10.79 -5.97 -8.63
CA LEU A 219 -10.49 -6.37 -7.27
C LEU A 219 -11.59 -7.30 -6.78
N PRO A 220 -11.30 -8.59 -6.52
CA PRO A 220 -12.18 -9.42 -5.71
C PRO A 220 -12.39 -8.72 -4.36
N ILE A 221 -13.64 -8.45 -3.97
CA ILE A 221 -13.98 -7.83 -2.68
C ILE A 221 -14.71 -8.82 -1.77
N GLY A 222 -14.60 -10.11 -2.08
CA GLY A 222 -15.15 -11.24 -1.34
C GLY A 222 -15.25 -12.48 -2.23
N PRO A 223 -15.73 -13.61 -1.70
CA PRO A 223 -15.80 -14.87 -2.43
C PRO A 223 -16.73 -14.81 -3.65
N ASN A 224 -17.71 -13.90 -3.64
CA ASN A 224 -18.76 -13.84 -4.67
C ASN A 224 -19.00 -12.42 -5.23
N LYS A 225 -18.05 -11.50 -5.03
CA LYS A 225 -18.18 -10.10 -5.48
C LYS A 225 -16.87 -9.57 -6.05
N VAL A 226 -16.96 -8.89 -7.19
CA VAL A 226 -15.83 -8.22 -7.86
C VAL A 226 -16.12 -6.73 -7.95
N PHE A 227 -15.21 -5.90 -7.45
CA PHE A 227 -15.16 -4.49 -7.79
C PHE A 227 -14.45 -4.30 -9.13
N LEU A 228 -15.11 -3.61 -10.05
CA LEU A 228 -14.57 -3.21 -11.35
C LEU A 228 -14.56 -1.68 -11.43
N ALA A 229 -13.44 -1.11 -11.83
CA ALA A 229 -13.34 0.28 -12.23
C ALA A 229 -12.73 0.39 -13.62
N ALA A 230 -13.35 1.16 -14.51
CA ALA A 230 -12.87 1.37 -15.87
C ALA A 230 -13.06 2.83 -16.30
N LYS A 231 -12.21 3.32 -17.19
CA LYS A 231 -12.35 4.67 -17.73
C LYS A 231 -13.50 4.79 -18.73
N ASP A 232 -13.74 3.74 -19.52
CA ASP A 232 -14.87 3.63 -20.42
C ASP A 232 -16.10 3.05 -19.71
N LYS A 233 -17.29 3.31 -20.28
CA LYS A 233 -18.57 2.90 -19.72
C LYS A 233 -18.65 1.38 -19.50
N ILE A 234 -19.11 0.95 -18.33
CA ILE A 234 -19.29 -0.47 -18.01
C ILE A 234 -20.73 -0.86 -18.36
N SER A 235 -20.94 -1.37 -19.58
CA SER A 235 -22.24 -1.92 -20.02
C SER A 235 -22.72 -3.06 -19.13
#